data_AF-A0A3B8ITD2-F1
#
_entry.id   AF-A0A3B8ITD2-F1
#
_cell.length_a   1.000
_cell.length_b   1.000
_cell.length_c   1.000
_cell.angle_alpha   90.00
_cell.angle_beta   90.00
_cell.angle_gamma   90.00
#
_symmetry.space_group_name_H-M   'P 1'
#
loop_
_entity.id
_entity.type
_entity.pdbx_description
1 polymer ?
#
loop_
_entity_poly.entity_id
_entity_poly.type
_entity_poly.pdbx_seq_one_letter_code
_entity_poly.pdbx_strand_id
1 'polypeptide(L)' 'MAIILNTESEEQIVLFKHHTVGRERHNRLVLDENDVSRSHAAFYWDSQHWHLKDQSRN' A
#
# COMPACT_ATOMS: atom_id res chain seq x y z
N MET A 1 -9.41 6.80 -10.90
CA MET A 1 -9.02 7.19 -9.52
C MET A 1 -9.51 6.07 -8.60
N ALA A 2 -8.73 5.68 -7.60
CA ALA A 2 -9.11 4.64 -6.66
C ALA A 2 -8.81 5.10 -5.23
N ILE A 3 -9.48 4.48 -4.27
CA ILE A 3 -9.28 4.73 -2.84
C ILE A 3 -9.08 3.39 -2.13
N ILE A 4 -8.22 3.38 -1.12
CA ILE A 4 -8.17 2.31 -0.12
C ILE A 4 -9.08 2.78 1.01
N LEU A 5 -10.06 1.94 1.39
CA LEU A 5 -10.92 2.16 2.55
C LEU A 5 -10.53 1.15 3.63
N ASN A 6 -10.13 1.64 4.79
CA ASN A 6 -10.08 0.82 5.99
C ASN A 6 -11.53 0.60 6.46
N THR A 7 -12.00 -0.65 6.46
CA THR A 7 -13.39 -0.97 6.80
C THR A 7 -13.67 -0.96 8.30
N GLU A 8 -12.64 -0.90 9.14
CA GLU A 8 -12.76 -0.84 10.59
C GLU A 8 -12.71 0.61 11.11
N SER A 9 -11.77 1.41 10.61
CA SER A 9 -11.61 2.82 11.01
C SER A 9 -12.36 3.82 10.13
N GLU A 10 -12.92 3.36 9.00
CA GLU A 10 -13.52 4.18 7.93
C GLU A 10 -12.53 5.16 7.26
N GLU A 11 -11.24 5.03 7.53
CA GLU A 11 -10.20 5.88 6.96
C GLU A 11 -10.06 5.64 5.45
N GLN A 12 -9.98 6.73 4.69
CA GLN A 12 -9.80 6.69 3.23
C GLN A 12 -8.45 7.23 2.82
N ILE A 13 -7.75 6.46 2.02
CA ILE A 13 -6.44 6.82 1.47
C ILE A 13 -6.54 6.87 -0.05
N VAL A 14 -6.05 7.96 -0.65
CA VAL A 14 -6.00 8.09 -2.11
C VAL A 14 -4.98 7.11 -2.68
N LEU A 15 -5.46 6.24 -3.57
CA LEU A 15 -4.60 5.28 -4.25
C LEU A 15 -4.00 5.89 -5.53
N PHE A 16 -2.66 5.85 -5.59
CA PHE A 16 -1.88 6.38 -6.72
C PHE A 16 -1.49 5.25 -7.67
N LYS A 17 -1.22 5.57 -8.95
CA LYS A 17 -0.84 4.57 -9.98
C LYS A 17 0.34 3.68 -9.59
N HIS A 18 1.23 4.17 -8.75
CA HIS A 18 2.26 3.40 -8.06
C HIS A 18 2.22 3.81 -6.59
N HIS A 19 1.79 2.92 -5.72
CA HIS A 19 1.55 3.18 -4.31
C HIS A 19 2.24 2.13 -3.46
N THR A 20 3.32 2.54 -2.80
CA THR A 20 4.13 1.67 -1.94
C THR A 20 3.60 1.67 -0.52
N VAL A 21 3.62 0.48 0.09
CA VAL A 21 3.17 0.22 1.45
C VAL A 21 4.30 -0.45 2.22
N GLY A 22 4.64 0.06 3.40
CA GLY A 22 5.65 -0.53 4.24
C GLY A 22 5.95 0.30 5.47
N ARG A 23 6.84 -0.21 6.33
CA ARG A 23 7.18 0.46 7.59
C ARG A 23 8.15 1.63 7.42
N GLU A 24 8.94 1.65 6.36
CA GLU A 24 9.86 2.78 6.15
C GLU A 24 9.15 4.03 5.64
N ARG A 25 9.66 5.19 6.06
CA ARG A 25 9.11 6.52 5.72
C ARG A 25 9.16 6.88 4.24
N HIS A 26 9.89 6.11 3.42
CA HIS A 26 9.94 6.32 1.98
C HIS A 26 8.69 5.75 1.27
N ASN A 27 7.87 4.95 1.96
CA ASN A 27 6.62 4.44 1.42
C ASN A 27 5.54 5.53 1.38
N ARG A 28 4.59 5.40 0.45
CA ARG A 28 3.44 6.33 0.38
C ARG A 28 2.44 6.08 1.50
N LEU A 29 2.21 4.81 1.84
CA LEU A 29 1.47 4.40 3.01
C LEU A 29 2.45 3.79 4.00
N VAL A 30 2.65 4.51 5.11
CA VAL A 30 3.52 4.06 6.19
C VAL A 30 2.67 3.36 7.25
N LEU A 31 2.93 2.08 7.47
CA LEU A 31 2.33 1.30 8.54
C LEU A 31 3.43 0.97 9.56
N ASP A 32 3.41 1.63 10.72
CA ASP A 32 4.45 1.50 11.74
C ASP A 32 4.18 0.31 12.67
N GLU A 33 4.08 -0.89 12.08
CA GLU A 33 3.88 -2.15 12.79
C GLU A 33 5.03 -3.12 12.52
N ASN A 34 5.42 -3.89 13.55
CA ASN A 34 6.64 -4.71 13.50
C ASN A 34 6.57 -5.89 12.52
N ASP A 35 5.36 -6.37 12.25
CA ASP A 35 5.04 -7.41 11.27
C ASP A 35 5.06 -6.88 9.82
N VAL A 36 4.98 -5.56 9.63
CA VAL A 36 5.12 -4.91 8.33
C VAL A 36 6.61 -4.79 7.94
N SER A 37 6.91 -5.28 6.75
CA SER A 37 8.24 -5.17 6.14
C SER A 37 8.58 -3.73 5.77
N ARG A 38 9.89 -3.40 5.71
CA ARG A 38 10.37 -2.06 5.34
C ARG A 38 9.81 -1.58 4.00
N SER A 39 9.81 -2.46 3.01
CA SER A 39 9.02 -2.39 1.78
C SER A 39 8.19 -3.65 1.76
N HIS A 40 6.88 -3.53 2.00
CA HIS A 40 6.01 -4.69 2.21
C HIS A 40 5.25 -5.04 0.94
N ALA A 41 4.58 -4.07 0.34
CA ALA A 41 3.84 -4.29 -0.88
C ALA A 41 3.78 -3.03 -1.75
N ALA A 42 3.38 -3.20 -3.01
CA ALA A 42 3.10 -2.09 -3.89
C ALA A 42 1.84 -2.34 -4.70
N PHE A 43 0.93 -1.37 -4.69
CA PHE A 43 -0.14 -1.30 -5.67
C PHE A 43 0.36 -0.62 -6.93
N TYR A 44 0.01 -1.16 -8.09
CA TYR A 44 0.31 -0.53 -9.37
C TYR A 44 -0.85 -0.67 -10.38
N TRP A 45 -1.01 0.34 -11.22
CA TRP A 45 -2.00 0.36 -12.31
C TRP A 45 -1.30 0.12 -13.64
N ASP A 46 -1.64 -0.97 -14.32
CA ASP A 46 -1.02 -1.36 -15.61
C ASP A 46 -1.69 -0.74 -16.85
N SER A 47 -2.60 0.22 -16.65
CA SER A 47 -3.51 0.82 -17.65
C SER A 47 -4.84 0.11 -17.83
N GLN A 48 -5.00 -1.13 -17.34
CA GLN A 48 -6.26 -1.87 -17.40
C GLN A 48 -6.75 -2.34 -16.02
N HIS A 49 -5.85 -2.75 -15.15
CA HIS A 49 -6.15 -3.35 -13.85
C HIS A 49 -5.24 -2.80 -12.74
N TRP A 50 -5.78 -2.82 -11.53
CA TRP A 50 -4.99 -2.64 -10.32
C TRP A 50 -4.39 -3.98 -9.91
N HIS A 51 -3.10 -3.95 -9.62
CA HIS A 51 -2.36 -5.09 -9.14
C HIS A 51 -1.79 -4.76 -7.77
N LEU A 52 -1.76 -5.77 -6.91
CA LEU A 52 -1.01 -5.74 -5.66
C LEU A 52 0.17 -6.70 -5.81
N LYS A 53 1.38 -6.20 -5.62
CA LYS A 53 2.58 -7.02 -5.57
C LYS A 53 3.09 -7.06 -4.13
N ASP A 54 3.05 -8.24 -3.54
CA ASP A 54 3.77 -8.50 -2.30
C ASP A 54 5.29 -8.52 -2.56
N GLN A 55 6.02 -7.88 -1.67
CA GLN A 55 7.49 -7.78 -1.65
C GLN A 55 8.03 -8.07 -0.25
N SER A 56 7.16 -8.54 0.65
CA SER A 56 7.49 -8.81 2.02
C SER A 56 8.46 -9.97 2.13
N ARG A 57 9.12 -10.08 3.29
CA ARG A 57 10.04 -11.16 3.62
C ARG A 57 9.43 -12.20 4.57
N ASN A 58 8.14 -12.06 4.88
CA ASN A 58 7.43 -12.93 5.83
C ASN A 58 6.84 -14.16 5.14
#